data_AF-A0A927LSH2-F1
#
_entry.id   AF-A0A927LSH2-F1
#
_cell.length_a   1.000
_cell.length_b   1.000
_cell.length_c   1.000
_cell.angle_alpha   90.00
_cell.angle_beta   90.00
_cell.angle_gamma   90.00
#
_symmetry.space_group_name_H-M   'P 1'
#
loop_
_entity.id
_entity.type
_entity.pdbx_description
1 polymer ?
#
loop_
_entity_poly.entity_id
_entity_poly.type
_entity_poly.pdbx_seq_one_letter_code
_entity_poly.pdbx_strand_id
1 'polypeptide(L)'
;MEALLATQVRANMGGFIDSVVREKPQAVRRNRDVIVAASLEQMKFFLQVYEFNFEYEQDEDGRYAGSIEEVDFIVADGETLEELRLELARHLIEYAKDYFSDYPRYTATPNTRNHAPYMLRVLLEDDVKSVASLLNG
;
A
#
# COMPACT_ATOMS: atom_id res chain seq x y z
N MET A 1 20.44 11.96 -3.30
CA MET A 1 21.07 10.78 -2.67
C MET A 1 22.24 10.36 -3.54
N GLU A 2 23.42 10.17 -2.97
CA GLU A 2 24.54 9.55 -3.70
C GLU A 2 24.20 8.08 -3.98
N ALA A 3 24.46 7.59 -5.20
CA ALA A 3 24.04 6.26 -5.63
C ALA A 3 25.23 5.31 -5.76
N LEU A 4 25.14 4.14 -5.14
CA LEU A 4 26.12 3.07 -5.27
C LEU A 4 26.02 2.43 -6.66
N LEU A 5 27.15 2.02 -7.24
CA LEU A 5 27.11 1.28 -8.51
C LEU A 5 26.55 -0.11 -8.28
N ALA A 6 25.69 -0.59 -9.18
CA ALA A 6 25.13 -1.95 -9.11
C ALA A 6 26.21 -3.05 -9.03
N THR A 7 27.40 -2.82 -9.60
CA THR A 7 28.55 -3.73 -9.48
C THR A 7 29.13 -3.79 -8.07
N GLN A 8 29.17 -2.67 -7.34
CA GLN A 8 29.61 -2.62 -5.95
C GLN A 8 28.60 -3.30 -5.04
N VAL A 9 27.31 -3.02 -5.23
CA VAL A 9 26.22 -3.69 -4.51
C VAL A 9 26.28 -5.20 -4.73
N ARG A 10 26.47 -5.67 -5.97
CA ARG A 10 26.62 -7.10 -6.27
C ARG A 10 27.85 -7.72 -5.60
N ALA A 11 28.97 -7.00 -5.53
CA ALA A 11 30.20 -7.49 -4.91
C ALA A 11 30.08 -7.63 -3.38
N ASN A 12 29.20 -6.86 -2.74
CA ASN A 12 28.94 -6.92 -1.29
C ASN A 12 27.44 -6.84 -0.98
N MET A 13 26.66 -7.81 -1.49
CA MET A 13 25.20 -7.78 -1.38
C MET A 13 24.74 -7.86 0.08
N GLY A 14 25.38 -8.70 0.90
CA GLY A 14 25.05 -8.84 2.31
C GLY A 14 25.22 -7.53 3.08
N GLY A 15 26.38 -6.87 2.95
CA GLY A 15 26.62 -5.58 3.59
C GLY A 15 25.69 -4.48 3.08
N PHE A 16 25.32 -4.49 1.79
CA PHE A 16 24.32 -3.58 1.26
C PHE A 16 22.95 -3.77 1.93
N ILE A 17 22.45 -5.01 2.01
CA ILE A 17 21.18 -5.33 2.66
C ILE A 17 21.21 -4.91 4.14
N ASP A 18 22.26 -5.25 4.88
CA ASP A 18 22.41 -4.87 6.28
C ASP A 18 22.32 -3.35 6.46
N SER A 19 22.99 -2.58 5.60
CA SER A 19 22.96 -1.12 5.66
C SER A 19 21.60 -0.51 5.30
N VAL A 20 20.87 -1.09 4.34
CA VAL A 20 19.51 -0.63 3.99
C VAL A 20 18.55 -0.89 5.16
N VAL A 21 18.64 -2.08 5.76
CA VAL A 21 17.75 -2.49 6.85
C VAL A 21 18.04 -1.73 8.14
N ARG A 22 19.32 -1.55 8.50
CA ARG A 22 19.72 -1.04 9.83
C ARG A 22 20.03 0.45 9.87
N GLU A 23 20.25 1.09 8.71
CA GLU A 23 20.67 2.49 8.67
C GLU A 23 19.64 3.37 7.94
N LYS A 24 19.53 3.22 6.60
CA LYS A 24 18.70 4.12 5.78
C LYS A 24 18.44 3.56 4.37
N PRO A 25 17.41 4.05 3.66
CA PRO A 25 17.25 3.75 2.25
C PRO A 25 18.48 4.18 1.44
N GLN A 26 18.80 3.42 0.40
CA GLN A 26 19.95 3.68 -0.46
C GLN A 26 19.58 3.60 -1.93
N ALA A 27 20.27 4.40 -2.74
CA ALA A 27 20.12 4.42 -4.19
C ALA A 27 21.18 3.55 -4.86
N VAL A 28 20.77 2.76 -5.83
CA VAL A 28 21.63 1.92 -6.66
C VAL A 28 21.53 2.37 -8.10
N ARG A 29 22.65 2.71 -8.72
CA ARG A 29 22.73 3.10 -10.13
C ARG A 29 23.12 1.93 -11.01
N ARG A 30 22.34 1.70 -12.06
CA ARG A 30 22.63 0.75 -13.15
C ARG A 30 22.53 1.49 -14.48
N ASN A 31 23.68 1.80 -15.08
CA ASN A 31 23.76 2.64 -16.30
C ASN A 31 23.05 4.00 -16.08
N ARG A 32 21.94 4.23 -16.78
CA ARG A 32 21.10 5.44 -16.69
C ARG A 32 19.99 5.34 -15.66
N ASP A 33 19.71 4.14 -15.15
CA ASP A 33 18.60 3.89 -14.23
C ASP A 33 19.07 3.96 -12.78
N VAL A 34 18.19 4.42 -11.90
CA VAL A 34 18.41 4.48 -10.45
C VAL A 34 17.27 3.76 -9.75
N ILE A 35 17.62 2.85 -8.85
CA ILE A 35 16.69 2.09 -8.01
C ILE A 35 16.89 2.58 -6.58
N VAL A 36 15.81 2.75 -5.81
CA VAL A 36 15.89 3.01 -4.38
C VAL A 36 15.49 1.73 -3.65
N ALA A 37 16.33 1.29 -2.71
CA ALA A 37 16.04 0.20 -1.80
C ALA A 37 15.72 0.77 -0.41
N ALA A 38 14.66 0.27 0.20
CA ALA A 38 14.25 0.59 1.55
C ALA A 38 13.82 -0.70 2.26
N SER A 39 13.95 -0.73 3.59
CA SER A 39 13.38 -1.80 4.40
C SER A 39 11.85 -1.73 4.40
N LEU A 40 11.19 -2.83 4.78
CA LEU A 40 9.73 -2.87 4.93
C LEU A 40 9.24 -1.78 5.91
N GLU A 41 9.90 -1.64 7.06
CA GLU A 41 9.60 -0.64 8.07
C GLU A 41 9.73 0.79 7.53
N GLN A 42 10.82 1.08 6.81
CA GLN A 42 11.02 2.38 6.16
C GLN A 42 9.92 2.67 5.15
N MET A 43 9.52 1.67 4.35
CA MET A 43 8.45 1.83 3.36
C MET A 43 7.09 2.10 4.03
N LYS A 44 6.75 1.35 5.10
CA LYS A 44 5.55 1.62 5.91
C LYS A 44 5.57 3.05 6.47
N PHE A 45 6.70 3.50 6.99
CA PHE A 45 6.87 4.88 7.48
C PHE A 45 6.68 5.93 6.37
N PHE A 46 7.20 5.71 5.15
CA PHE A 46 6.99 6.65 4.04
C PHE A 46 5.54 6.70 3.57
N LEU A 47 4.85 5.56 3.62
CA LEU A 47 3.47 5.44 3.15
C LEU A 47 2.42 5.81 4.20
N GLN A 48 2.82 6.12 5.44
CA GLN A 48 1.90 6.47 6.52
C GLN A 48 1.00 7.68 6.17
N VAL A 49 1.47 8.58 5.31
CA VAL A 49 0.75 9.79 4.86
C VAL A 49 -0.43 9.49 3.93
N TYR A 50 -0.51 8.28 3.37
CA TYR A 50 -1.60 7.86 2.48
C TYR A 50 -2.70 7.20 3.29
N GLU A 51 -3.39 8.01 4.10
CA GLU A 51 -4.45 7.57 5.00
C GLU A 51 -5.67 7.07 4.22
N PHE A 52 -6.32 6.02 4.71
CA PHE A 52 -7.59 5.56 4.16
C PHE A 52 -8.70 6.08 5.04
N ASN A 53 -9.65 6.81 4.47
CA ASN A 53 -10.86 7.24 5.15
C ASN A 53 -12.03 6.43 4.61
N PHE A 54 -12.95 6.03 5.49
CA PHE A 54 -14.18 5.40 5.06
C PHE A 54 -15.38 6.13 5.63
N GLU A 55 -16.39 6.31 4.79
CA GLU A 55 -17.68 6.83 5.19
C GLU A 55 -18.69 5.69 5.29
N TYR A 56 -19.66 5.84 6.18
CA TYR A 56 -20.71 4.85 6.35
C TYR A 56 -22.04 5.48 6.74
N GLU A 57 -23.12 4.79 6.39
CA GLU A 57 -24.48 5.06 6.83
C GLU A 57 -25.07 3.80 7.50
N GLN A 58 -26.06 4.01 8.36
CA GLN A 58 -26.82 2.93 8.98
C GLN A 58 -28.25 2.96 8.43
N ASP A 59 -28.73 1.83 7.94
CA ASP A 59 -30.10 1.70 7.42
C ASP A 59 -31.14 1.51 8.54
N GLU A 60 -32.42 1.47 8.16
CA GLU A 60 -33.55 1.31 9.09
C GLU A 60 -33.54 -0.04 9.85
N ASP A 61 -32.89 -1.06 9.28
CA ASP A 61 -32.75 -2.40 9.86
C ASP A 61 -31.49 -2.49 10.76
N GLY A 62 -30.71 -1.41 10.86
CA GLY A 62 -29.52 -1.30 11.68
C GLY A 62 -28.24 -1.83 11.04
N ARG A 63 -28.26 -2.19 9.75
CA ARG A 63 -27.05 -2.59 8.99
C ARG A 63 -26.25 -1.37 8.60
N TYR A 64 -24.95 -1.54 8.49
CA TYR A 64 -24.00 -0.51 8.07
C TYR A 64 -23.64 -0.74 6.60
N ALA A 65 -23.67 0.32 5.80
CA ALA A 65 -23.15 0.34 4.44
C ALA A 65 -22.13 1.46 4.31
N GLY A 66 -21.03 1.24 3.59
CA GLY A 66 -19.98 2.25 3.50
C GLY A 66 -19.05 2.08 2.30
N SER A 67 -18.20 3.08 2.11
CA SER A 67 -17.24 3.17 1.01
C SER A 67 -15.90 3.74 1.47
N ILE A 68 -14.83 3.48 0.72
CA ILE A 68 -13.50 4.07 0.97
C ILE A 68 -13.35 5.34 0.13
N GLU A 69 -13.12 6.49 0.75
CA GLU A 69 -13.09 7.79 0.06
C GLU A 69 -12.01 7.85 -1.04
N GLU A 70 -10.82 7.29 -0.78
CA GLU A 70 -9.72 7.29 -1.73
C GLU A 70 -9.88 6.27 -2.87
N VAL A 71 -10.84 5.35 -2.75
CA VAL A 71 -11.15 4.31 -3.73
C VAL A 71 -12.67 4.07 -3.75
N ASP A 72 -13.41 5.09 -4.19
CA ASP A 72 -14.87 5.23 -4.07
C ASP A 72 -15.72 4.05 -4.59
N PHE A 73 -15.20 3.28 -5.54
CA PHE A 73 -15.88 2.07 -6.05
C PHE A 73 -15.76 0.85 -5.12
N ILE A 74 -14.95 0.92 -4.07
CA ILE A 74 -14.92 -0.09 -3.01
C ILE A 74 -16.02 0.24 -2.02
N VAL A 75 -17.07 -0.58 -2.07
CA VAL A 75 -18.23 -0.52 -1.18
C VAL A 75 -18.41 -1.86 -0.49
N ALA A 76 -18.98 -1.85 0.71
CA ALA A 76 -19.38 -3.05 1.44
C ALA A 76 -20.51 -2.74 2.43
N ASP A 77 -21.08 -3.79 3.00
CA ASP A 77 -22.04 -3.73 4.10
C ASP A 77 -21.67 -4.70 5.23
N GLY A 78 -22.24 -4.50 6.41
CA GLY A 78 -22.04 -5.37 7.57
C GLY A 78 -23.10 -5.17 8.66
N GLU A 79 -23.32 -6.18 9.49
CA GLU A 79 -24.23 -6.12 10.64
C GLU A 79 -23.66 -5.23 11.76
N THR A 80 -22.34 -5.07 11.78
CA THR A 80 -21.64 -4.17 12.70
C THR A 80 -20.63 -3.31 11.95
N LEU A 81 -20.23 -2.19 12.55
CA LEU A 81 -19.18 -1.34 11.99
C LEU A 81 -17.85 -2.08 11.80
N GLU A 82 -17.52 -3.02 12.70
CA GLU A 82 -16.32 -3.86 12.58
C GLU A 82 -16.41 -4.84 11.41
N GLU A 83 -17.59 -5.42 11.17
CA GLU A 83 -17.82 -6.29 10.02
C GLU A 83 -17.70 -5.50 8.71
N LEU A 84 -18.33 -4.33 8.61
CA LEU A 84 -18.19 -3.42 7.48
C LEU A 84 -16.72 -3.12 7.19
N ARG A 85 -15.96 -2.75 8.23
CA ARG A 85 -14.53 -2.41 8.14
C ARG A 85 -13.70 -3.61 7.64
N LEU A 86 -14.00 -4.82 8.09
CA LEU A 86 -13.34 -6.04 7.62
C LEU A 86 -13.70 -6.36 6.16
N GLU A 87 -14.95 -6.19 5.73
CA GLU A 87 -15.34 -6.40 4.34
C GLU A 87 -14.70 -5.38 3.39
N LEU A 88 -14.69 -4.10 3.76
CA LEU A 88 -13.95 -3.06 3.01
C LEU A 88 -12.47 -3.43 2.88
N ALA A 89 -11.84 -3.90 3.96
CA ALA A 89 -10.44 -4.34 3.94
C ALA A 89 -10.22 -5.54 3.00
N ARG A 90 -11.15 -6.50 2.92
CA ARG A 90 -11.05 -7.63 1.98
C ARG A 90 -11.10 -7.15 0.53
N HIS A 91 -12.09 -6.34 0.18
CA HIS A 91 -12.21 -5.75 -1.17
C HIS A 91 -10.97 -4.93 -1.54
N LEU A 92 -10.41 -4.18 -0.58
CA LEU A 92 -9.20 -3.41 -0.77
C LEU A 92 -7.96 -4.28 -1.03
N ILE A 93 -7.81 -5.41 -0.32
CA ILE A 93 -6.74 -6.39 -0.56
C ILE A 93 -6.86 -7.01 -1.96
N GLU A 94 -8.07 -7.39 -2.35
CA GLU A 94 -8.33 -7.95 -3.69
C GLU A 94 -7.97 -6.93 -4.77
N TYR A 95 -8.44 -5.69 -4.63
CA TYR A 95 -8.10 -4.61 -5.54
C TYR A 95 -6.60 -4.34 -5.60
N ALA A 96 -5.90 -4.34 -4.46
CA ALA A 96 -4.45 -4.11 -4.42
C ALA A 96 -3.66 -5.22 -5.14
N LYS A 97 -4.08 -6.48 -5.02
CA LYS A 97 -3.50 -7.62 -5.75
C LYS A 97 -3.73 -7.48 -7.25
N ASP A 98 -4.95 -7.17 -7.65
CA ASP A 98 -5.29 -6.93 -9.06
C ASP A 98 -4.49 -5.77 -9.64
N TYR A 99 -4.38 -4.67 -8.89
CA TYR A 99 -3.60 -3.49 -9.25
C TYR A 99 -2.15 -3.84 -9.59
N PHE A 100 -1.49 -4.63 -8.74
CA PHE A 100 -0.09 -5.00 -8.93
C PHE A 100 0.10 -6.12 -9.96
N SER A 101 -0.93 -6.91 -10.24
CA SER A 101 -0.88 -7.94 -11.30
C SER A 101 -0.87 -7.33 -12.72
N ASP A 102 -1.50 -6.15 -12.91
CA ASP A 102 -1.48 -5.38 -14.16
C ASP A 102 -1.12 -3.90 -13.90
N TYR A 103 0.00 -3.70 -13.21
CA TYR A 103 0.48 -2.38 -12.80
C TYR A 103 0.54 -1.33 -13.95
N PRO A 104 1.01 -1.67 -15.18
CA PRO A 104 1.04 -0.72 -16.28
C PRO A 104 -0.35 -0.21 -16.70
N ARG A 105 -1.38 -1.08 -16.70
CA ARG A 105 -2.75 -0.69 -17.06
C ARG A 105 -3.33 0.32 -16.06
N TYR A 106 -3.21 0.03 -14.77
CA TYR A 106 -3.78 0.88 -13.73
C TYR A 106 -3.04 2.22 -13.60
N THR A 107 -1.72 2.24 -13.79
CA THR A 107 -0.93 3.48 -13.76
C THR A 107 -1.08 4.33 -15.02
N ALA A 108 -1.45 3.73 -16.16
CA ALA A 108 -1.77 4.48 -17.38
C ALA A 108 -3.09 5.26 -17.28
N THR A 109 -4.06 4.77 -16.52
CA THR A 109 -5.42 5.32 -16.45
C THR A 109 -5.53 6.48 -15.43
N PRO A 110 -6.04 7.68 -15.81
CA PRO A 110 -6.06 8.85 -14.94
C PRO A 110 -6.71 8.62 -13.56
N ASN A 111 -7.86 7.94 -13.54
CA ASN A 111 -8.64 7.76 -12.31
C ASN A 111 -7.99 6.78 -11.32
N THR A 112 -7.16 5.85 -11.77
CA THR A 112 -6.53 4.82 -10.93
C THR A 112 -5.03 5.03 -10.74
N ARG A 113 -4.41 5.95 -11.48
CA ARG A 113 -2.97 6.22 -11.39
C ARG A 113 -2.56 6.61 -9.97
N ASN A 114 -3.38 7.40 -9.30
CA ASN A 114 -3.09 7.90 -7.96
C ASN A 114 -3.33 6.86 -6.86
N HIS A 115 -3.89 5.68 -7.17
CA HIS A 115 -4.11 4.62 -6.19
C HIS A 115 -2.84 3.80 -5.90
N ALA A 116 -1.79 3.90 -6.74
CA ALA A 116 -0.55 3.14 -6.56
C ALA A 116 0.05 3.18 -5.13
N PRO A 117 0.22 4.36 -4.48
CA PRO A 117 0.74 4.40 -3.11
C PRO A 117 -0.19 3.74 -2.08
N TYR A 118 -1.51 3.87 -2.25
CA TYR A 118 -2.51 3.22 -1.42
C TYR A 118 -2.46 1.69 -1.55
N MET A 119 -2.44 1.20 -2.80
CA MET A 119 -2.35 -0.24 -3.06
C MET A 119 -1.04 -0.83 -2.56
N LEU A 120 0.07 -0.10 -2.69
CA LEU A 120 1.32 -0.52 -2.08
C LEU A 120 1.20 -0.60 -0.57
N ARG A 121 0.63 0.42 0.11
CA ARG A 121 0.43 0.43 1.57
C ARG A 121 -0.34 -0.81 2.03
N VAL A 122 -1.42 -1.17 1.33
CA VAL A 122 -2.23 -2.37 1.62
C VAL A 122 -1.41 -3.65 1.50
N LEU A 123 -0.60 -3.79 0.46
CA LEU A 123 0.23 -4.98 0.23
C LEU A 123 1.38 -5.15 1.23
N LEU A 124 1.71 -4.12 2.04
CA LEU A 124 2.71 -4.22 3.09
C LEU A 124 2.14 -4.76 4.40
N GLU A 125 0.83 -4.91 4.53
CA GLU A 125 0.19 -5.46 5.72
C GLU A 125 0.06 -6.98 5.67
N ASP A 126 0.14 -7.61 6.84
CA ASP A 126 0.26 -9.06 6.96
C ASP A 126 -1.09 -9.79 6.78
N ASP A 127 -2.19 -9.14 7.19
CA ASP A 127 -3.52 -9.73 7.19
C ASP A 127 -4.64 -8.68 7.05
N VAL A 128 -5.87 -9.19 6.88
CA VAL A 128 -7.08 -8.37 6.73
C VAL A 128 -7.33 -7.46 7.93
N LYS A 129 -6.96 -7.87 9.15
CA LYS A 129 -7.18 -7.05 10.35
C LYS A 129 -6.22 -5.87 10.37
N SER A 130 -5.00 -6.09 9.92
CA SER A 130 -3.97 -5.05 9.76
C SER A 130 -4.36 -4.05 8.68
N VAL A 131 -5.03 -4.48 7.61
CA VAL A 131 -5.60 -3.57 6.61
C VAL A 131 -6.83 -2.82 7.15
N ALA A 132 -7.73 -3.51 7.86
CA ALA A 132 -8.90 -2.90 8.48
C ALA A 132 -8.54 -1.81 9.51
N SER A 133 -7.40 -1.93 10.19
CA SER A 133 -6.91 -0.90 11.12
C SER A 133 -6.34 0.33 10.42
N LEU A 134 -6.10 0.29 9.10
CA LEU A 134 -5.71 1.46 8.31
C LEU A 134 -6.89 2.39 8.00
N LEU A 135 -8.12 1.89 8.07
CA LEU A 135 -9.34 2.64 7.75
C LEU A 135 -9.67 3.60 8.91
N ASN A 136 -9.80 4.88 8.62
CA ASN A 136 -10.17 5.92 9.59
C ASN A 136 -11.64 6.32 9.37
N GLY A 137 -12.42 6.33 10.44
CA GLY A 137 -13.88 6.54 10.41
C GLY A 137 -14.56 5.89 11.61
#